data_AF-A0A498GVL5-F1
#
_entry.id   AF-A0A498GVL5-F1
#
_cell.length_a   1.000
_cell.length_b   1.000
_cell.length_c   1.000
_cell.angle_alpha   90.00
_cell.angle_beta   90.00
_cell.angle_gamma   90.00
#
_symmetry.space_group_name_H-M   'P 1'
#
loop_
_entity.id
_entity.type
_entity.pdbx_description
1 polymer ?
#
loop_
_entity_poly.entity_id
_entity_poly.type
_entity_poly.pdbx_seq_one_letter_code
_entity_poly.pdbx_strand_id
1 'polypeptide(L)'
;MKKKAGPVENEVNIWDSNSNLWPYGFQDLGTSTYDLSSASIPNVPYFDLRIYRESRVKSLIKLHSKDMYRLLEKVHFDGNYYRVKCASSGEWEYCWDLAVRVQFFGKMLGMTLYPKRLVSQKEKRITYRSMIIVNPYQLWDEALVSKFWNLQERVEFLIARILFHECIHVMISLGNHLPSGFGNTDIYFEFRKMIEVSVSRNLSTEYHNVLFRLWNLVLFGASGSESEKKLLERVQEIYEFLINEKYSNQKTGKAFRFPSNNKKIARKYAWMAAVKAGGDMQVSKRVWQVEARRLSIALRELFDGIDTELNNMGFKLNSKN
;
A
#
# COMPACT_ATOMS: atom_id res chain seq x y z
N MET A 1 -14.27 -73.73 5.90
CA MET A 1 -15.59 -73.38 6.46
C MET A 1 -15.98 -71.99 6.00
N LYS A 2 -17.22 -71.86 5.49
CA LYS A 2 -18.04 -70.67 5.15
C LYS A 2 -17.32 -69.41 4.61
N LYS A 3 -17.39 -69.08 3.31
CA LYS A 3 -18.53 -68.44 2.56
C LYS A 3 -18.97 -67.14 3.25
N LYS A 4 -19.17 -65.96 2.62
CA LYS A 4 -19.54 -65.50 1.26
C LYS A 4 -19.66 -63.95 1.42
N ALA A 5 -19.67 -63.04 0.45
CA ALA A 5 -19.78 -63.02 -1.01
C ALA A 5 -19.37 -61.60 -1.50
N GLY A 6 -18.86 -61.48 -2.73
CA GLY A 6 -18.86 -60.22 -3.53
C GLY A 6 -20.26 -59.95 -4.12
N PRO A 7 -20.44 -59.33 -5.33
CA PRO A 7 -19.48 -58.75 -6.30
C PRO A 7 -19.97 -57.37 -6.90
N VAL A 8 -19.12 -56.51 -7.50
CA VAL A 8 -18.90 -56.23 -8.96
C VAL A 8 -19.81 -55.16 -9.64
N GLU A 9 -19.16 -54.35 -10.51
CA GLU A 9 -19.62 -53.49 -11.65
C GLU A 9 -20.36 -52.16 -11.32
N ASN A 10 -20.04 -50.97 -11.89
CA ASN A 10 -19.66 -50.55 -13.26
C ASN A 10 -18.52 -49.48 -13.22
N GLU A 11 -17.51 -49.44 -14.11
CA GLU A 11 -17.49 -48.80 -15.45
C GLU A 11 -18.26 -47.45 -15.50
N VAL A 12 -17.78 -46.27 -15.90
CA VAL A 12 -16.79 -45.82 -16.91
C VAL A 12 -16.51 -44.32 -16.67
N ASN A 13 -15.26 -43.90 -16.94
CA ASN A 13 -14.72 -42.56 -17.32
C ASN A 13 -15.51 -41.28 -17.00
N ILE A 14 -14.82 -40.26 -16.46
CA ILE A 14 -14.73 -38.90 -17.02
C ILE A 14 -13.59 -38.13 -16.33
N TRP A 15 -12.85 -37.38 -17.13
CA TRP A 15 -11.75 -36.49 -16.77
C TRP A 15 -12.11 -35.41 -15.72
N ASP A 16 -11.03 -34.83 -15.21
CA ASP A 16 -10.88 -33.45 -14.73
C ASP A 16 -10.86 -33.17 -13.22
N SER A 17 -9.84 -32.36 -12.89
CA SER A 17 -9.75 -31.45 -11.75
C SER A 17 -9.31 -32.05 -10.42
N ASN A 18 -7.99 -32.21 -10.26
CA ASN A 18 -7.38 -32.27 -8.93
C ASN A 18 -6.22 -31.26 -8.83
N SER A 19 -6.56 -30.02 -8.48
CA SER A 19 -5.62 -28.95 -8.11
C SER A 19 -6.02 -28.30 -6.78
N ASN A 20 -6.25 -29.14 -5.76
CA ASN A 20 -6.41 -28.69 -4.39
C ASN A 20 -5.09 -28.81 -3.62
N LEU A 21 -4.20 -27.82 -3.77
CA LEU A 21 -3.02 -27.67 -2.92
C LEU A 21 -2.79 -26.20 -2.53
N TRP A 22 -3.79 -25.56 -1.92
CA TRP A 22 -3.62 -24.32 -1.15
C TRP A 22 -4.60 -24.29 0.04
N PRO A 23 -4.18 -24.61 1.27
CA PRO A 23 -4.84 -24.09 2.45
C PRO A 23 -3.89 -23.10 3.14
N TYR A 24 -4.24 -21.82 3.14
CA TYR A 24 -4.13 -20.90 4.30
C TYR A 24 -4.73 -19.56 3.88
N GLY A 25 -6.06 -19.52 3.99
CA GLY A 25 -6.88 -18.35 3.77
C GLY A 25 -6.75 -17.33 4.91
N PHE A 26 -7.45 -16.21 4.73
CA PHE A 26 -7.58 -15.05 5.60
C PHE A 26 -8.16 -15.34 7.01
N GLN A 27 -7.59 -16.27 7.77
CA GLN A 27 -7.93 -16.50 9.18
C GLN A 27 -6.68 -16.24 10.03
N ASP A 28 -6.55 -14.99 10.48
CA ASP A 28 -6.15 -14.63 11.84
C ASP A 28 -5.91 -13.13 11.93
N LEU A 29 -6.99 -12.41 12.22
CA LEU A 29 -6.98 -11.16 13.00
C LEU A 29 -8.40 -10.87 13.55
N GLY A 30 -9.11 -11.94 13.93
CA GLY A 30 -10.44 -11.84 14.49
C GLY A 30 -11.03 -13.22 14.81
N THR A 31 -10.58 -13.82 15.90
CA THR A 31 -11.34 -14.75 16.77
C THR A 31 -10.44 -15.23 17.91
N SER A 32 -10.14 -14.34 18.88
CA SER A 32 -9.93 -14.83 20.25
C SER A 32 -11.22 -14.55 21.01
N THR A 33 -12.12 -15.53 20.99
CA THR A 33 -13.17 -15.67 22.00
C THR A 33 -12.47 -15.95 23.33
N TYR A 34 -12.10 -14.90 24.06
CA TYR A 34 -12.00 -14.99 25.50
C TYR A 34 -13.39 -14.73 26.04
N ASP A 35 -14.01 -15.77 26.58
CA ASP A 35 -15.19 -15.69 27.42
C ASP A 35 -14.96 -14.63 28.51
N LEU A 36 -15.55 -13.46 28.32
CA LEU A 36 -15.79 -12.50 29.38
C LEU A 36 -17.28 -12.26 29.41
N SER A 37 -17.89 -12.87 30.41
CA SER A 37 -19.27 -12.68 30.86
C SER A 37 -19.77 -11.27 30.60
N SER A 38 -20.92 -11.21 29.93
CA SER A 38 -21.65 -10.01 29.55
C SER A 38 -21.85 -9.04 30.71
N ALA A 39 -21.24 -7.86 30.60
CA ALA A 39 -21.86 -6.62 31.06
C ALA A 39 -22.20 -5.82 29.80
N SER A 40 -23.49 -5.74 29.48
CA SER A 40 -24.01 -4.95 28.37
C SER A 40 -23.73 -3.47 28.62
N ILE A 41 -22.67 -2.95 28.01
CA ILE A 41 -22.45 -1.50 27.92
C ILE A 41 -23.56 -0.94 27.00
N PRO A 42 -24.34 0.05 27.46
CA PRO A 42 -25.52 0.51 26.75
C PRO A 42 -25.17 1.16 25.40
N ASN A 43 -25.83 0.69 24.34
CA ASN A 43 -26.14 1.35 23.07
C ASN A 43 -25.16 2.45 22.59
N VAL A 44 -23.95 2.06 22.18
CA VAL A 44 -23.24 2.85 21.17
C VAL A 44 -23.82 2.45 19.80
N PRO A 45 -24.34 3.38 18.98
CA PRO A 45 -24.84 3.04 17.65
C PRO A 45 -23.75 2.35 16.85
N TYR A 46 -23.92 1.06 16.57
CA TYR A 46 -23.05 0.32 15.68
C TYR A 46 -23.36 0.77 14.25
N PHE A 47 -22.64 1.78 13.76
CA PHE A 47 -22.77 2.21 12.37
C PHE A 47 -22.24 1.10 11.46
N ASP A 48 -23.12 0.51 10.65
CA ASP A 48 -22.67 -0.35 9.55
C ASP A 48 -21.99 0.51 8.49
N LEU A 49 -20.66 0.55 8.53
CA LEU A 49 -19.86 1.29 7.57
C LEU A 49 -19.71 0.55 6.23
N ARG A 50 -20.25 -0.67 6.09
CA ARG A 50 -20.24 -1.46 4.83
C ARG A 50 -21.30 -0.99 3.83
N ILE A 51 -21.91 0.17 4.03
CA ILE A 51 -22.91 0.77 3.15
C ILE A 51 -22.34 1.24 1.79
N TYR A 52 -21.06 1.04 1.47
CA TYR A 52 -20.47 1.54 0.22
C TYR A 52 -20.90 0.73 -1.01
N ARG A 53 -21.01 1.39 -2.15
CA ARG A 53 -21.17 0.73 -3.46
C ARG A 53 -19.82 0.66 -4.16
N GLU A 54 -19.35 -0.56 -4.44
CA GLU A 54 -18.08 -0.80 -5.16
C GLU A 54 -18.03 -0.04 -6.50
N SER A 55 -19.13 -0.08 -7.27
CA SER A 55 -19.24 0.62 -8.55
C SER A 55 -19.03 2.13 -8.42
N ARG A 56 -19.51 2.72 -7.31
CA ARG A 56 -19.34 4.15 -7.04
C ARG A 56 -17.90 4.49 -6.68
N VAL A 57 -17.25 3.67 -5.86
CA VAL A 57 -15.81 3.81 -5.54
C VAL A 57 -14.95 3.75 -6.82
N LYS A 58 -15.16 2.73 -7.66
CA LYS A 58 -14.46 2.58 -8.93
C LYS A 58 -14.72 3.77 -9.87
N SER A 59 -15.95 4.28 -9.89
CA SER A 59 -16.31 5.46 -10.70
C SER A 59 -15.56 6.72 -10.24
N LEU A 60 -15.41 6.92 -8.93
CA LEU A 60 -14.63 8.04 -8.39
C LEU A 60 -13.15 7.96 -8.82
N ILE A 61 -12.57 6.76 -8.84
CA ILE A 61 -11.19 6.55 -9.33
C ILE A 61 -11.10 6.80 -10.85
N LYS A 62 -12.10 6.35 -11.61
CA LYS A 62 -12.18 6.53 -13.08
C LYS A 62 -12.16 7.99 -13.50
N LEU A 63 -12.75 8.89 -12.71
CA LEU A 63 -12.72 10.34 -12.95
C LEU A 63 -11.29 10.90 -12.94
N HIS A 64 -10.37 10.26 -12.21
CA HIS A 64 -9.01 10.76 -12.02
C HIS A 64 -7.94 9.97 -12.78
N SER A 65 -8.16 8.67 -13.03
CA SER A 65 -7.23 7.86 -13.82
C SER A 65 -7.95 6.69 -14.49
N LYS A 66 -7.95 6.69 -15.83
CA LYS A 66 -8.45 5.56 -16.63
C LYS A 66 -7.61 4.30 -16.42
N ASP A 67 -6.30 4.44 -16.23
CA ASP A 67 -5.40 3.29 -16.06
C ASP A 67 -5.60 2.61 -14.70
N MET A 68 -5.78 3.38 -13.62
CA MET A 68 -6.15 2.79 -12.32
C MET A 68 -7.54 2.17 -12.34
N TYR A 69 -8.48 2.76 -13.07
CA TYR A 69 -9.79 2.14 -13.24
C TYR A 69 -9.68 0.79 -13.96
N ARG A 70 -8.89 0.70 -15.03
CA ARG A 70 -8.64 -0.58 -15.74
C ARG A 70 -8.01 -1.63 -14.82
N LEU A 71 -7.10 -1.23 -13.94
CA LEU A 71 -6.52 -2.11 -12.91
C LEU A 71 -7.60 -2.71 -11.99
N LEU A 72 -8.63 -1.93 -11.66
CA LEU A 72 -9.65 -2.29 -10.67
C LEU A 72 -10.95 -2.83 -11.27
N GLU A 73 -11.19 -2.64 -12.57
CA GLU A 73 -12.48 -2.90 -13.22
C GLU A 73 -13.02 -4.29 -12.89
N LYS A 74 -12.17 -5.32 -13.04
CA LYS A 74 -12.49 -6.73 -12.79
C LYS A 74 -12.20 -7.22 -11.37
N VAL A 75 -11.74 -6.35 -10.47
CA VAL A 75 -11.36 -6.71 -9.09
C VAL A 75 -12.52 -6.43 -8.16
N HIS A 76 -13.04 -7.46 -7.48
CA HIS A 76 -14.06 -7.27 -6.45
C HIS A 76 -13.44 -6.95 -5.09
N PHE A 77 -14.16 -6.19 -4.27
CA PHE A 77 -13.68 -5.75 -2.95
C PHE A 77 -14.00 -6.77 -1.84
N ASP A 78 -13.88 -8.06 -2.16
CA ASP A 78 -14.18 -9.21 -1.31
C ASP A 78 -12.91 -9.80 -0.64
N GLY A 79 -11.72 -9.36 -1.06
CA GLY A 79 -10.42 -9.87 -0.61
C GLY A 79 -9.92 -11.08 -1.38
N ASN A 80 -10.62 -11.54 -2.42
CA ASN A 80 -10.17 -12.59 -3.33
C ASN A 80 -9.16 -12.04 -4.34
N TYR A 81 -8.33 -12.93 -4.89
CA TYR A 81 -7.33 -12.57 -5.90
C TYR A 81 -7.93 -12.56 -7.30
N TYR A 82 -7.76 -11.45 -8.00
CA TYR A 82 -8.17 -11.27 -9.39
C TYR A 82 -6.96 -10.97 -10.26
N ARG A 83 -6.85 -11.65 -11.40
CA ARG A 83 -5.79 -11.41 -12.37
C ARG A 83 -6.02 -10.09 -13.10
N VAL A 84 -5.05 -9.19 -13.02
CA VAL A 84 -5.14 -7.84 -13.60
C VAL A 84 -4.21 -7.65 -14.80
N LYS A 85 -3.12 -8.42 -14.92
CA LYS A 85 -2.23 -8.39 -16.08
C LYS A 85 -1.48 -9.71 -16.25
N CYS A 86 -1.30 -10.13 -17.51
CA CYS A 86 -0.40 -11.20 -17.91
C CYS A 86 0.50 -10.66 -19.04
N ALA A 87 1.81 -10.87 -18.98
CA ALA A 87 2.74 -10.51 -20.04
C ALA A 87 3.70 -11.67 -20.32
N SER A 88 3.81 -12.08 -21.58
CA SER A 88 4.76 -13.09 -22.03
C SER A 88 6.07 -12.42 -22.48
N SER A 89 7.21 -12.89 -21.99
CA SER A 89 8.54 -12.48 -22.47
C SER A 89 9.36 -13.74 -22.76
N GLY A 90 9.41 -14.14 -24.03
CA GLY A 90 9.97 -15.42 -24.43
C GLY A 90 9.15 -16.59 -23.85
N GLU A 91 9.81 -17.49 -23.12
CA GLU A 91 9.20 -18.67 -22.49
C GLU A 91 8.48 -18.37 -21.15
N TRP A 92 8.45 -17.11 -20.70
CA TRP A 92 7.99 -16.74 -19.36
C TRP A 92 6.69 -15.96 -19.37
N GLU A 93 5.73 -16.31 -18.50
CA GLU A 93 4.52 -15.53 -18.24
C GLU A 93 4.61 -14.79 -16.88
N TYR A 94 4.54 -13.46 -16.90
CA TYR A 94 4.43 -12.63 -15.71
C TYR A 94 2.96 -12.36 -15.40
N CYS A 95 2.42 -13.04 -14.39
CA CYS A 95 1.06 -12.81 -13.89
C CYS A 95 1.04 -11.88 -12.67
N TRP A 96 0.17 -10.87 -12.73
CA TRP A 96 -0.15 -9.98 -11.63
C TRP A 96 -1.58 -10.22 -11.16
N ASP A 97 -1.70 -10.52 -9.88
CA ASP A 97 -3.00 -10.64 -9.22
C ASP A 97 -3.13 -9.61 -8.12
N LEU A 98 -4.33 -9.02 -8.03
CA LEU A 98 -4.69 -8.00 -7.07
C LEU A 98 -5.85 -8.51 -6.22
N ALA A 99 -5.68 -8.43 -4.90
CA ALA A 99 -6.77 -8.60 -3.94
C ALA A 99 -7.00 -7.27 -3.21
N VAL A 100 -8.28 -6.86 -3.11
CA VAL A 100 -8.71 -5.66 -2.40
C VAL A 100 -9.75 -6.06 -1.36
N ARG A 101 -9.50 -5.70 -0.10
CA ARG A 101 -10.48 -5.86 0.99
C ARG A 101 -10.64 -4.55 1.74
N VAL A 102 -11.88 -4.14 1.98
CA VAL A 102 -12.22 -2.98 2.80
C VAL A 102 -12.52 -3.42 4.23
N GLN A 103 -11.84 -2.81 5.21
CA GLN A 103 -12.11 -3.02 6.63
C GLN A 103 -12.16 -1.69 7.37
N PHE A 104 -13.02 -1.61 8.39
CA PHE A 104 -13.16 -0.47 9.28
C PHE A 104 -12.60 -0.81 10.66
N PHE A 105 -11.73 0.04 11.19
CA PHE A 105 -11.12 -0.16 12.51
C PHE A 105 -11.46 1.00 13.46
N GLY A 106 -12.10 0.69 14.59
CA GLY A 106 -12.55 1.66 15.59
C GLY A 106 -11.47 2.20 16.55
N LYS A 107 -10.22 1.75 16.43
CA LYS A 107 -9.08 2.28 17.21
C LYS A 107 -8.19 3.12 16.30
N MET A 108 -7.85 4.33 16.74
CA MET A 108 -6.94 5.24 16.05
C MET A 108 -5.60 4.55 15.79
N LEU A 109 -5.40 4.07 14.57
CA LEU A 109 -4.11 3.86 13.90
C LEU A 109 -4.43 3.51 12.45
N GLY A 110 -4.34 4.50 11.57
CA GLY A 110 -4.39 4.29 10.13
C GLY A 110 -3.13 3.52 9.70
N MET A 111 -3.18 2.20 9.81
CA MET A 111 -2.18 1.33 9.22
C MET A 111 -2.63 0.98 7.80
N THR A 112 -1.85 1.36 6.82
CA THR A 112 -1.87 0.65 5.54
C THR A 112 -0.86 -0.48 5.66
N LEU A 113 -1.31 -1.73 5.51
CA LEU A 113 -0.41 -2.87 5.42
C LEU A 113 0.17 -2.91 4.00
N TYR A 114 1.49 -2.72 3.90
CA TYR A 114 2.23 -2.85 2.66
C TYR A 114 2.14 -4.27 2.09
N PRO A 115 2.23 -4.40 0.75
CA PRO A 115 2.10 -5.67 0.05
C PRO A 115 3.13 -6.69 0.55
N LYS A 116 2.66 -7.89 0.91
CA LYS A 116 3.55 -9.04 1.12
C LYS A 116 3.88 -9.62 -0.26
N ARG A 117 5.06 -9.29 -0.80
CA ARG A 117 5.58 -9.85 -2.05
C ARG A 117 5.86 -11.34 -1.82
N LEU A 118 5.04 -12.21 -2.39
CA LEU A 118 5.35 -13.63 -2.52
C LEU A 118 5.76 -13.87 -3.96
N VAL A 119 7.06 -14.08 -4.19
CA VAL A 119 7.59 -14.54 -5.48
C VAL A 119 7.63 -16.06 -5.42
N SER A 120 6.72 -16.73 -6.12
CA SER A 120 6.87 -18.17 -6.36
C SER A 120 7.99 -18.37 -7.39
N GLN A 121 9.08 -19.05 -7.00
CA GLN A 121 10.22 -19.32 -7.89
C GLN A 121 9.87 -20.26 -9.06
N LYS A 122 8.79 -21.04 -8.95
CA LYS A 122 8.37 -22.01 -9.99
C LYS A 122 7.49 -21.40 -11.10
N GLU A 123 6.82 -20.27 -10.85
CA GLU A 123 5.88 -19.65 -11.82
C GLU A 123 6.10 -18.14 -12.03
N LYS A 124 7.01 -17.49 -11.28
CA LYS A 124 7.27 -16.03 -11.28
C LYS A 124 5.99 -15.15 -11.22
N ARG A 125 4.93 -15.66 -10.57
CA ARG A 125 3.73 -14.91 -10.21
C ARG A 125 4.07 -13.82 -9.19
N ILE A 126 3.74 -12.57 -9.50
CA ILE A 126 3.83 -11.46 -8.55
C ILE A 126 2.45 -11.24 -7.96
N THR A 127 2.29 -11.64 -6.70
CA THR A 127 1.01 -11.48 -5.98
C THR A 127 1.03 -10.15 -5.22
N TYR A 128 0.10 -9.25 -5.53
CA TYR A 128 -0.09 -8.00 -4.80
C TYR A 128 -1.35 -8.08 -3.94
N ARG A 129 -1.20 -7.81 -2.65
CA ARG A 129 -2.31 -7.78 -1.68
C ARG A 129 -2.43 -6.37 -1.12
N SER A 130 -3.57 -5.72 -1.36
CA SER A 130 -3.90 -4.44 -0.77
C SER A 130 -4.99 -4.61 0.29
N MET A 131 -4.75 -4.11 1.49
CA MET A 131 -5.75 -4.03 2.55
C MET A 131 -6.09 -2.56 2.80
N ILE A 132 -7.32 -2.16 2.46
CA ILE A 132 -7.81 -0.80 2.68
C ILE A 132 -8.36 -0.73 4.10
N ILE A 133 -7.66 0.00 4.97
CA ILE A 133 -8.13 0.30 6.32
C ILE A 133 -8.71 1.70 6.33
N VAL A 134 -10.02 1.81 6.54
CA VAL A 134 -10.70 3.10 6.68
C VAL A 134 -10.79 3.44 8.17
N ASN A 135 -10.23 4.58 8.55
CA ASN A 135 -10.36 5.12 9.90
C ASN A 135 -11.70 5.88 10.02
N PRO A 136 -12.68 5.40 10.82
CA PRO A 136 -14.00 6.01 10.94
C PRO A 136 -13.96 7.47 11.42
N TYR A 137 -12.94 7.88 12.18
CA TYR A 137 -12.81 9.28 12.61
C TYR A 137 -12.59 10.25 11.45
N GLN A 138 -12.03 9.78 10.32
CA GLN A 138 -11.88 10.61 9.12
C GLN A 138 -13.23 10.94 8.47
N LEU A 139 -14.29 10.18 8.75
CA LEU A 139 -15.64 10.47 8.22
C LEU A 139 -16.23 11.76 8.78
N TRP A 140 -15.64 12.29 9.86
CA TRP A 140 -16.09 13.49 10.56
C TRP A 140 -15.14 14.68 10.38
N ASP A 141 -14.12 14.57 9.51
CA ASP A 141 -13.27 15.71 9.14
C ASP A 141 -14.15 16.82 8.54
N GLU A 142 -14.04 18.06 9.05
CA GLU A 142 -14.85 19.21 8.64
C GLU A 142 -14.85 19.42 7.12
N ALA A 143 -13.71 19.18 6.48
CA ALA A 143 -13.57 19.31 5.03
C ALA A 143 -14.34 18.23 4.25
N LEU A 144 -14.57 17.06 4.86
CA LEU A 144 -15.40 16.00 4.29
C LEU A 144 -16.88 16.20 4.61
N VAL A 145 -17.20 16.61 5.84
CA VAL A 145 -18.56 16.90 6.29
C VAL A 145 -19.17 18.04 5.49
N SER A 146 -18.41 19.09 5.22
CA SER A 146 -18.85 20.23 4.41
C SER A 146 -19.06 19.89 2.93
N LYS A 147 -18.34 18.89 2.41
CA LYS A 147 -18.42 18.49 0.99
C LYS A 147 -19.47 17.41 0.72
N PHE A 148 -19.69 16.51 1.66
CA PHE A 148 -20.61 15.39 1.51
C PHE A 148 -21.56 15.35 2.71
N TRP A 149 -22.85 15.52 2.46
CA TRP A 149 -23.84 15.42 3.53
C TRP A 149 -24.08 13.97 3.97
N ASN A 150 -24.07 13.03 3.02
CA ASN A 150 -24.37 11.63 3.24
C ASN A 150 -23.14 10.84 3.75
N LEU A 151 -23.32 10.04 4.81
CA LEU A 151 -22.31 9.14 5.35
C LEU A 151 -21.81 8.12 4.30
N GLN A 152 -22.71 7.56 3.48
CA GLN A 152 -22.35 6.60 2.43
C GLN A 152 -21.36 7.22 1.44
N GLU A 153 -21.61 8.47 1.02
CA GLU A 153 -20.74 9.18 0.08
C GLU A 153 -19.37 9.50 0.71
N ARG A 154 -19.33 9.83 2.01
CA ARG A 154 -18.06 10.01 2.73
C ARG A 154 -17.25 8.72 2.80
N VAL A 155 -17.91 7.60 3.08
CA VAL A 155 -17.27 6.28 3.09
C VAL A 155 -16.74 5.93 1.70
N GLU A 156 -17.57 6.05 0.67
CA GLU A 156 -17.18 5.79 -0.73
C GLU A 156 -16.01 6.68 -1.18
N PHE A 157 -16.03 7.96 -0.79
CA PHE A 157 -14.96 8.90 -1.06
C PHE A 157 -13.64 8.53 -0.36
N LEU A 158 -13.69 8.17 0.93
CA LEU A 158 -12.50 7.75 1.67
C LEU A 158 -11.90 6.46 1.11
N ILE A 159 -12.74 5.46 0.82
CA ILE A 159 -12.29 4.21 0.18
C ILE A 159 -11.64 4.52 -1.16
N ALA A 160 -12.28 5.34 -2.02
CA ALA A 160 -11.73 5.71 -3.31
C ALA A 160 -10.38 6.41 -3.18
N ARG A 161 -10.25 7.35 -2.23
CA ARG A 161 -9.02 8.09 -2.00
C ARG A 161 -7.88 7.20 -1.50
N ILE A 162 -8.15 6.29 -0.56
CA ILE A 162 -7.14 5.35 -0.06
C ILE A 162 -6.76 4.36 -1.16
N LEU A 163 -7.74 3.76 -1.85
CA LEU A 163 -7.47 2.81 -2.93
C LEU A 163 -6.72 3.47 -4.09
N PHE A 164 -7.00 4.73 -4.42
CA PHE A 164 -6.23 5.47 -5.41
C PHE A 164 -4.76 5.59 -5.01
N HIS A 165 -4.48 5.94 -3.75
CA HIS A 165 -3.12 5.98 -3.21
C HIS A 165 -2.42 4.62 -3.33
N GLU A 166 -3.09 3.53 -2.94
CA GLU A 166 -2.52 2.17 -3.06
C GLU A 166 -2.31 1.74 -4.52
N CYS A 167 -3.20 2.14 -5.43
CA CYS A 167 -3.04 1.88 -6.86
C CYS A 167 -1.81 2.57 -7.43
N ILE A 168 -1.41 3.75 -6.91
CA ILE A 168 -0.15 4.38 -7.32
C ILE A 168 1.03 3.45 -7.04
N HIS A 169 1.08 2.86 -5.84
CA HIS A 169 2.15 1.92 -5.49
C HIS A 169 2.15 0.69 -6.39
N VAL A 170 0.97 0.15 -6.74
CA VAL A 170 0.84 -0.96 -7.71
C VAL A 170 1.40 -0.55 -9.07
N MET A 171 1.02 0.64 -9.56
CA MET A 171 1.43 1.13 -10.89
C MET A 171 2.95 1.39 -10.97
N ILE A 172 3.55 1.91 -9.90
CA ILE A 172 5.01 2.06 -9.79
C ILE A 172 5.69 0.68 -9.78
N SER A 173 5.15 -0.26 -8.99
CA SER A 173 5.70 -1.62 -8.89
C SER A 173 5.63 -2.36 -10.24
N LEU A 174 4.52 -2.22 -10.97
CA LEU A 174 4.35 -2.75 -12.31
C LEU A 174 5.41 -2.18 -13.27
N GLY A 175 5.65 -0.87 -13.23
CA GLY A 175 6.67 -0.21 -14.07
C GLY A 175 8.09 -0.71 -13.80
N ASN A 176 8.41 -1.05 -12.54
CA ASN A 176 9.72 -1.58 -12.16
C ASN A 176 9.99 -3.02 -12.63
N HIS A 177 8.95 -3.83 -12.85
CA HIS A 177 9.10 -5.29 -13.02
C HIS A 177 8.67 -5.81 -14.39
N LEU A 178 7.95 -5.01 -15.19
CA LEU A 178 7.53 -5.43 -16.52
C LEU A 178 8.63 -5.14 -17.56
N PRO A 179 8.78 -5.99 -18.59
CA PRO A 179 9.73 -5.75 -19.68
C PRO A 179 9.51 -4.38 -20.32
N SER A 180 10.61 -3.70 -20.67
CA SER A 180 10.61 -2.44 -21.41
C SER A 180 9.79 -2.59 -22.70
N GLY A 181 8.65 -1.91 -22.78
CA GLY A 181 7.69 -2.03 -23.87
C GLY A 181 6.25 -2.21 -23.41
N PHE A 182 6.02 -2.71 -22.19
CA PHE A 182 4.69 -2.84 -21.60
C PHE A 182 4.24 -1.56 -20.87
N GLY A 183 4.30 -0.43 -21.57
CA GLY A 183 3.69 0.84 -21.18
C GLY A 183 4.16 1.33 -19.82
N ASN A 184 5.30 2.03 -19.79
CA ASN A 184 5.64 2.91 -18.68
C ASN A 184 4.47 3.88 -18.48
N THR A 185 3.71 3.68 -17.41
CA THR A 185 2.56 4.53 -17.13
C THR A 185 3.05 5.94 -16.82
N ASP A 186 2.24 6.96 -17.12
CA ASP A 186 2.56 8.35 -16.74
C ASP A 186 2.94 8.42 -15.25
N ILE A 187 2.30 7.60 -14.41
CA ILE A 187 2.58 7.49 -12.97
C ILE A 187 4.01 7.01 -12.70
N TYR A 188 4.45 5.95 -13.39
CA TYR A 188 5.79 5.41 -13.20
C TYR A 188 6.86 6.41 -13.66
N PHE A 189 6.67 7.06 -14.81
CA PHE A 189 7.60 8.07 -15.30
C PHE A 189 7.65 9.31 -14.40
N GLU A 190 6.51 9.80 -13.95
CA GLU A 190 6.45 10.92 -13.00
C GLU A 190 7.18 10.58 -11.70
N PHE A 191 7.00 9.35 -11.18
CA PHE A 191 7.70 8.88 -10.00
C PHE A 191 9.22 8.78 -10.22
N ARG A 192 9.66 8.20 -11.35
CA ARG A 192 11.09 8.12 -11.71
C ARG A 192 11.73 9.49 -11.77
N LYS A 193 11.04 10.47 -12.37
CA LYS A 193 11.50 11.86 -12.41
C LYS A 193 11.63 12.45 -10.99
N MET A 194 10.69 12.17 -10.09
CA MET A 194 10.79 12.62 -8.71
C MET A 194 12.01 12.02 -8.00
N ILE A 195 12.30 10.74 -8.21
CA ILE A 195 13.50 10.08 -7.69
C ILE A 195 14.76 10.77 -8.23
N GLU A 196 14.83 11.00 -9.54
CA GLU A 196 15.97 11.67 -10.18
C GLU A 196 16.22 13.07 -9.63
N VAL A 197 15.16 13.85 -9.41
CA VAL A 197 15.26 15.17 -8.77
C VAL A 197 15.74 15.05 -7.32
N SER A 198 15.22 14.09 -6.57
CA SER A 198 15.52 13.91 -5.14
C SER A 198 16.99 13.56 -4.84
N VAL A 199 17.70 13.01 -5.83
CA VAL A 199 19.14 12.66 -5.74
C VAL A 199 20.02 13.60 -6.58
N SER A 200 19.45 14.68 -7.12
CA SER A 200 20.16 15.63 -7.96
C SER A 200 21.21 16.42 -7.17
N ARG A 201 22.18 17.01 -7.89
CA ARG A 201 23.19 17.88 -7.28
C ARG A 201 22.59 19.07 -6.54
N ASN A 202 21.44 19.57 -7.00
CA ASN A 202 20.75 20.72 -6.41
C ASN A 202 20.19 20.40 -5.02
N LEU A 203 19.85 19.14 -4.74
CA LEU A 203 19.31 18.68 -3.46
C LEU A 203 20.31 17.80 -2.69
N SER A 204 21.60 17.90 -3.02
CA SER A 204 22.63 17.05 -2.43
C SER A 204 22.66 17.16 -0.90
N THR A 205 22.57 18.38 -0.36
CA THR A 205 22.62 18.60 1.10
C THR A 205 21.42 17.95 1.80
N GLU A 206 20.21 18.18 1.29
CA GLU A 206 18.96 17.63 1.80
C GLU A 206 18.95 16.10 1.71
N TYR A 207 19.41 15.56 0.58
CA TYR A 207 19.54 14.13 0.34
C TYR A 207 20.47 13.46 1.36
N HIS A 208 21.69 13.97 1.52
CA HIS A 208 22.67 13.42 2.46
C HIS A 208 22.20 13.56 3.91
N ASN A 209 21.51 14.66 4.25
CA ASN A 209 20.90 14.82 5.56
C ASN A 209 19.86 13.73 5.83
N VAL A 210 18.96 13.44 4.88
CA VAL A 210 17.98 12.36 5.03
C VAL A 210 18.67 11.00 5.18
N LEU A 211 19.64 10.68 4.32
CA LEU A 211 20.39 9.42 4.40
C LEU A 211 21.08 9.24 5.74
N PHE A 212 21.71 10.30 6.28
CA PHE A 212 22.36 10.25 7.58
C PHE A 212 21.38 9.92 8.70
N ARG A 213 20.17 10.52 8.69
CA ARG A 213 19.13 10.21 9.68
C ARG A 213 18.60 8.78 9.54
N LEU A 214 18.45 8.30 8.30
CA LEU A 214 18.04 6.92 8.04
C LEU A 214 19.09 5.92 8.51
N TRP A 215 20.37 6.20 8.27
CA TRP A 215 21.49 5.39 8.73
C TRP A 215 21.48 5.24 10.25
N ASN A 216 21.32 6.33 11.00
CA ASN A 216 21.22 6.28 12.46
C ASN A 216 20.04 5.42 12.92
N LEU A 217 18.86 5.58 12.33
CA LEU A 217 17.69 4.80 12.68
C LEU A 217 17.86 3.31 12.37
N VAL A 218 18.51 2.98 11.25
CA VAL A 218 18.81 1.59 10.88
C VAL A 218 19.83 0.98 11.84
N LEU A 219 20.85 1.73 12.26
CA LEU A 219 21.77 1.29 13.31
C LEU A 219 21.07 1.06 14.65
N PHE A 220 20.14 1.94 15.03
CA PHE A 220 19.35 1.77 16.25
C PHE A 220 18.46 0.52 16.24
N GLY A 221 17.97 0.13 15.07
CA GLY A 221 17.14 -1.06 14.87
C GLY A 221 17.90 -2.30 14.43
N ALA A 222 19.22 -2.25 14.31
CA ALA A 222 20.02 -3.39 13.86
C ALA A 222 20.15 -4.45 14.96
N SER A 223 20.11 -5.71 14.55
CA SER A 223 20.66 -6.77 15.41
C SER A 223 22.19 -6.73 15.31
N GLY A 224 22.91 -6.94 16.43
CA GLY A 224 24.36 -6.75 16.52
C GLY A 224 25.21 -7.64 15.58
N SER A 225 24.58 -8.55 14.82
CA SER A 225 25.21 -9.44 13.85
C SER A 225 24.94 -9.07 12.39
N GLU A 226 24.30 -7.91 12.10
CA GLU A 226 24.00 -7.51 10.73
C GLU A 226 25.21 -6.88 10.03
N SER A 227 25.51 -7.34 8.81
CA SER A 227 26.56 -6.77 7.97
C SER A 227 26.20 -5.35 7.52
N GLU A 228 27.21 -4.49 7.35
CA GLU A 228 27.06 -3.13 6.83
C GLU A 228 26.27 -3.06 5.51
N LYS A 229 26.55 -4.00 4.57
CA LYS A 229 25.85 -4.09 3.28
C LYS A 229 24.33 -4.19 3.45
N LYS A 230 23.87 -5.05 4.37
CA LYS A 230 22.44 -5.24 4.66
C LYS A 230 21.81 -3.98 5.28
N LEU A 231 22.57 -3.24 6.07
CA LEU A 231 22.10 -1.97 6.65
C LEU A 231 21.97 -0.89 5.57
N LEU A 232 22.94 -0.80 4.65
CA LEU A 232 22.90 0.11 3.51
C LEU A 232 21.73 -0.19 2.58
N GLU A 233 21.49 -1.46 2.26
CA GLU A 233 20.32 -1.91 1.49
C GLU A 233 19.01 -1.46 2.17
N ARG A 234 18.89 -1.66 3.48
CA ARG A 234 17.73 -1.20 4.25
C ARG A 234 17.55 0.33 4.20
N VAL A 235 18.63 1.10 4.27
CA VAL A 235 18.56 2.57 4.14
C VAL A 235 18.04 2.98 2.76
N GLN A 236 18.55 2.35 1.69
CA GLN A 236 18.10 2.62 0.33
C GLN A 236 16.62 2.26 0.13
N GLU A 237 16.19 1.10 0.61
CA GLU A 237 14.78 0.67 0.57
C GLU A 237 13.87 1.65 1.31
N ILE A 238 14.27 2.13 2.48
CA ILE A 238 13.49 3.12 3.25
C ILE A 238 13.49 4.49 2.56
N TYR A 239 14.59 4.88 1.93
CA TYR A 239 14.65 6.14 1.17
C TYR A 239 13.69 6.11 -0.03
N GLU A 240 13.76 5.08 -0.87
CA GLU A 240 12.83 4.93 -2.00
C GLU A 240 11.38 4.88 -1.54
N PHE A 241 11.12 4.18 -0.43
CA PHE A 241 9.84 4.17 0.23
C PHE A 241 9.32 5.59 0.56
N LEU A 242 10.17 6.45 1.14
CA LEU A 242 9.80 7.82 1.52
C LEU A 242 9.46 8.69 0.31
N ILE A 243 10.23 8.57 -0.78
CA ILE A 243 9.94 9.31 -2.03
C ILE A 243 8.65 8.80 -2.68
N ASN A 244 8.42 7.47 -2.68
CA ASN A 244 7.18 6.88 -3.18
C ASN A 244 5.96 7.39 -2.40
N GLU A 245 6.06 7.52 -1.08
CA GLU A 245 4.99 8.09 -0.25
C GLU A 245 4.78 9.58 -0.51
N LYS A 246 5.84 10.37 -0.70
CA LYS A 246 5.69 11.78 -1.12
C LYS A 246 4.89 11.86 -2.42
N TYR A 247 5.34 11.16 -3.45
CA TYR A 247 4.71 11.14 -4.76
C TYR A 247 3.24 10.72 -4.68
N SER A 248 2.98 9.61 -4.00
CA SER A 248 1.63 9.03 -3.89
C SER A 248 0.66 9.96 -3.15
N ASN A 249 1.10 10.60 -2.06
CA ASN A 249 0.29 11.59 -1.34
C ASN A 249 0.03 12.85 -2.16
N GLN A 250 1.04 13.34 -2.89
CA GLN A 250 0.89 14.53 -3.73
C GLN A 250 -0.09 14.28 -4.88
N LYS A 251 0.07 13.15 -5.59
CA LYS A 251 -0.80 12.77 -6.71
C LYS A 251 -2.24 12.49 -6.23
N THR A 252 -2.41 11.76 -5.13
CA THR A 252 -3.73 11.49 -4.52
C THR A 252 -4.38 12.77 -4.03
N GLY A 253 -3.65 13.61 -3.30
CA GLY A 253 -4.15 14.88 -2.78
C GLY A 253 -4.59 15.82 -3.89
N LYS A 254 -3.86 15.86 -5.00
CA LYS A 254 -4.25 16.60 -6.20
C LYS A 254 -5.51 16.04 -6.84
N ALA A 255 -5.59 14.73 -7.08
CA ALA A 255 -6.74 14.09 -7.71
C ALA A 255 -8.04 14.38 -6.94
N PHE A 256 -8.03 14.20 -5.63
CA PHE A 256 -9.22 14.33 -4.80
C PHE A 256 -9.51 15.76 -4.32
N ARG A 257 -8.61 16.72 -4.62
CA ARG A 257 -8.61 18.10 -4.10
C ARG A 257 -8.52 18.18 -2.56
N PHE A 258 -7.71 17.29 -1.97
CA PHE A 258 -7.34 17.28 -0.55
C PHE A 258 -5.82 17.17 -0.42
N PRO A 259 -5.05 18.20 -0.85
CA PRO A 259 -3.59 18.16 -0.75
C PRO A 259 -3.13 18.11 0.70
N SER A 260 -2.15 17.25 0.99
CA SER A 260 -1.42 17.27 2.25
C SER A 260 -0.12 18.03 2.07
N ASN A 261 0.17 18.95 2.98
CA ASN A 261 1.45 19.67 2.94
C ASN A 261 2.62 18.76 3.32
N ASN A 262 3.82 19.11 2.84
CA ASN A 262 5.04 18.33 3.08
C ASN A 262 5.36 18.15 4.57
N LYS A 263 5.01 19.12 5.43
CA LYS A 263 5.16 18.99 6.89
C LYS A 263 4.35 17.81 7.46
N LYS A 264 3.09 17.64 7.05
CA LYS A 264 2.22 16.53 7.50
C LYS A 264 2.73 15.21 6.95
N ILE A 265 3.10 15.16 5.67
CA ILE A 265 3.63 13.95 5.01
C ILE A 265 4.95 13.54 5.68
N ALA A 266 5.93 14.43 5.78
CA ALA A 266 7.22 14.16 6.40
C ALA A 266 7.09 13.65 7.84
N ARG A 267 6.20 14.26 8.65
CA ARG A 267 5.97 13.78 10.03
C ARG A 267 5.41 12.37 10.08
N LYS A 268 4.41 12.05 9.27
CA LYS A 268 3.78 10.72 9.22
C LYS A 268 4.80 9.67 8.80
N TYR A 269 5.49 9.93 7.70
CA TYR A 269 6.33 8.92 7.07
C TYR A 269 7.72 8.81 7.70
N ALA A 270 8.22 9.85 8.38
CA ALA A 270 9.40 9.72 9.23
C ALA A 270 9.18 8.71 10.37
N TRP A 271 7.99 8.73 10.99
CA TRP A 271 7.65 7.75 12.02
C TRP A 271 7.58 6.33 11.46
N MET A 272 6.92 6.16 10.30
CA MET A 272 6.85 4.86 9.62
C MET A 272 8.23 4.35 9.20
N ALA A 273 9.10 5.23 8.69
CA ALA A 273 10.48 4.92 8.37
C ALA A 273 11.29 4.48 9.59
N ALA A 274 11.14 5.19 10.73
CA ALA A 274 11.80 4.82 11.99
C ALA A 274 11.36 3.45 12.51
N VAL A 275 10.10 3.07 12.32
CA VAL A 275 9.60 1.72 12.62
C VAL A 275 10.15 0.69 11.62
N LYS A 276 10.11 0.99 10.31
CA LYS A 276 10.68 0.14 9.25
C LYS A 276 12.18 -0.09 9.40
N ALA A 277 12.90 0.85 10.01
CA ALA A 277 14.33 0.74 10.29
C ALA A 277 14.68 -0.31 11.35
N GLY A 278 13.69 -0.75 12.15
CA GLY A 278 13.84 -1.77 13.20
C GLY A 278 13.48 -1.28 14.61
N GLY A 279 13.06 -0.02 14.77
CA GLY A 279 12.68 0.52 16.09
C GLY A 279 13.87 0.90 16.97
N ASP A 280 13.68 0.83 18.28
CA ASP A 280 14.62 1.27 19.32
C ASP A 280 15.40 0.11 19.96
N MET A 281 15.84 -0.88 19.18
CA MET A 281 16.48 -2.09 19.71
C MET A 281 17.79 -1.82 20.47
N GLN A 282 18.62 -0.91 19.97
CA GLN A 282 19.98 -0.64 20.49
C GLN A 282 20.07 0.62 21.35
N VAL A 283 19.01 1.43 21.42
CA VAL A 283 19.02 2.73 22.08
C VAL A 283 17.74 2.94 22.86
N SER A 284 17.74 3.88 23.82
CA SER A 284 16.50 4.23 24.49
C SER A 284 15.45 4.78 23.52
N LYS A 285 14.18 4.48 23.79
CA LYS A 285 13.02 5.04 23.08
C LYS A 285 13.09 6.54 22.88
N ARG A 286 13.61 7.29 23.86
CA ARG A 286 13.74 8.75 23.80
C ARG A 286 14.73 9.19 22.72
N VAL A 287 15.88 8.51 22.63
CA VAL A 287 16.90 8.79 21.60
C VAL A 287 16.36 8.47 20.21
N TRP A 288 15.73 7.29 20.06
CA TRP A 288 15.07 6.90 18.81
C TRP A 288 13.99 7.90 18.36
N GLN A 289 13.13 8.35 19.28
CA GLN A 289 12.09 9.35 19.00
C GLN A 289 12.68 10.70 18.57
N VAL A 290 13.79 11.12 19.16
CA VAL A 290 14.47 12.37 18.77
C VAL A 290 15.00 12.25 17.35
N GLU A 291 15.59 11.11 16.98
CA GLU A 291 16.10 10.91 15.63
C GLU A 291 14.98 10.80 14.58
N ALA A 292 13.86 10.15 14.93
CA ALA A 292 12.67 10.15 14.08
C ALA A 292 12.11 11.58 13.84
N ARG A 293 12.16 12.45 14.86
CA ARG A 293 11.78 13.87 14.71
C ARG A 293 12.76 14.63 13.81
N ARG A 294 14.07 14.37 13.94
CA ARG A 294 15.10 14.97 13.06
C ARG A 294 14.93 14.52 11.62
N LEU A 295 14.63 13.24 11.38
CA LEU A 295 14.26 12.73 10.06
C LEU A 295 13.05 13.49 9.50
N SER A 296 12.01 13.75 10.30
CA SER A 296 10.85 14.52 9.85
C SER A 296 11.20 15.95 9.40
N ILE A 297 12.21 16.58 9.99
CA ILE A 297 12.64 17.93 9.61
C ILE A 297 13.41 17.85 8.29
N ALA A 298 14.41 16.96 8.21
CA ALA A 298 15.20 16.75 6.99
C ALA A 298 14.33 16.33 5.80
N LEU A 299 13.32 15.48 6.03
CA LEU A 299 12.39 15.07 4.98
C LEU A 299 11.52 16.22 4.49
N ARG A 300 11.08 17.11 5.39
CA ARG A 300 10.31 18.29 4.97
C ARG A 300 11.15 19.15 4.02
N GLU A 301 12.41 19.41 4.38
CA GLU A 301 13.34 20.20 3.56
C GLU A 301 13.59 19.55 2.20
N LEU A 302 13.89 18.25 2.17
CA LEU A 302 14.01 17.50 0.91
C LEU A 302 12.73 17.58 0.08
N PHE A 303 11.56 17.42 0.70
CA PHE A 303 10.28 17.44 -0.01
C PHE A 303 9.95 18.81 -0.58
N ASP A 304 10.23 19.88 0.16
CA ASP A 304 10.06 21.26 -0.31
C ASP A 304 11.04 21.58 -1.45
N GLY A 305 12.29 21.09 -1.35
CA GLY A 305 13.29 21.17 -2.41
C GLY A 305 12.86 20.45 -3.69
N ILE A 306 12.35 19.22 -3.59
CA ILE A 306 11.83 18.46 -4.73
C ILE A 306 10.69 19.23 -5.43
N ASP A 307 9.75 19.79 -4.67
CA ASP A 307 8.63 20.54 -5.26
C ASP A 307 9.14 21.79 -6.00
N THR A 308 10.16 22.46 -5.45
CA THR A 308 10.79 23.64 -6.05
C THR A 308 11.47 23.27 -7.37
N GLU A 309 12.29 22.22 -7.39
CA GLU A 309 12.98 21.76 -8.59
C GLU A 309 12.02 21.27 -9.68
N LEU A 310 10.97 20.53 -9.31
CA LEU A 310 9.96 20.09 -10.27
C LEU A 310 9.20 21.27 -10.89
N ASN A 311 8.90 22.31 -10.10
CA ASN A 311 8.29 23.54 -10.60
C ASN A 311 9.22 24.30 -11.56
N ASN A 312 10.51 24.38 -11.23
CA ASN A 312 11.53 25.02 -12.08
C ASN A 312 11.67 24.33 -13.44
N MET A 313 11.53 23.01 -13.48
CA MET A 313 11.58 22.21 -14.72
C MET A 313 10.29 22.28 -15.56
N GLY A 314 9.35 23.18 -15.24
CA GLY A 314 8.05 23.28 -15.90
C GLY A 314 7.16 22.05 -15.69
N PHE A 315 7.53 21.17 -14.74
CA PHE A 315 6.81 19.95 -14.47
C PHE A 315 5.65 20.21 -13.52
N LYS A 316 4.58 20.82 -14.04
CA LYS A 316 3.27 20.71 -13.40
C LYS A 316 2.79 19.28 -13.67
N LEU A 317 2.75 18.41 -12.64
CA LEU A 317 1.98 17.16 -12.69
C LEU A 317 0.65 17.50 -13.39
N ASN A 318 0.36 16.99 -14.58
CA ASN A 318 -0.54 17.65 -15.53
C ASN A 318 -1.87 18.12 -14.91
N SER A 319 -2.21 19.39 -15.15
CA SER A 319 -3.59 19.90 -15.14
C SER A 319 -4.19 19.58 -16.51
N LYS A 320 -4.93 18.48 -16.61
CA LYS A 320 -5.95 18.34 -17.65
C LYS A 320 -7.30 18.29 -16.94
N ASN A 321 -8.18 19.17 -17.40
CA ASN A 321 -9.46 19.56 -16.82
C ASN A 321 -10.38 18.40 -16.47
#